data_AF-T1CMF0-F1
#
_entry.id   AF-T1CMF0-F1
#
_cell.length_a   1.000
_cell.length_b   1.000
_cell.length_c   1.000
_cell.angle_alpha   90.00
_cell.angle_beta   90.00
_cell.angle_gamma   90.00
#
_symmetry.space_group_name_H-M   'P 1'
#
loop_
_entity.id
_entity.type
_entity.pdbx_description
1 polymer ?
#
loop_
_entity_poly.entity_id
_entity_poly.type
_entity_poly.pdbx_seq_one_letter_code
_entity_poly.pdbx_strand_id
1 'polypeptide(L)'
;RLPVAPEAAPAVPGEAPIPLSPVAAEIQKHLRQPLTARKPVGYNRAFLKSYRPNDSSYLSRAERAHLRDVGRPATGDQPAGTYAKQILNRLLIDLSWNSSRLEGNTYSLLDTKRLIDFGEKAPGKEQLDAQMILNHKTRSSFCHRGGGHRLQSLYHPQSSIALL
;
A
#
# COMPACT_ATOMS: atom_id res chain seq x y z
N ARG A 1 -20.30 -31.06 -30.79
CA ARG A 1 -19.13 -30.85 -29.90
C ARG A 1 -19.64 -30.04 -28.70
N LEU A 2 -19.75 -30.65 -27.52
CA LEU A 2 -20.26 -30.00 -26.30
C LEU A 2 -19.25 -28.96 -25.79
N PRO A 3 -19.69 -27.83 -25.19
CA PRO A 3 -18.76 -26.89 -24.58
C PRO A 3 -18.16 -27.47 -23.29
N VAL A 4 -16.83 -27.51 -23.25
CA VAL A 4 -16.04 -27.91 -22.09
C VAL A 4 -16.20 -26.83 -21.00
N ALA A 5 -16.65 -27.23 -19.80
CA ALA A 5 -16.74 -26.34 -18.66
C ALA A 5 -15.33 -25.80 -18.30
N PRO A 6 -15.19 -24.54 -17.87
CA PRO A 6 -13.88 -24.04 -17.45
C PRO A 6 -13.42 -24.83 -16.22
N GLU A 7 -12.31 -25.54 -16.41
CA GLU A 7 -11.58 -26.25 -15.38
C GLU A 7 -11.26 -25.29 -14.23
N ALA A 8 -11.66 -25.66 -13.02
CA ALA A 8 -11.41 -24.86 -11.83
C ALA A 8 -9.88 -24.70 -11.67
N ALA A 9 -9.42 -23.45 -11.54
CA ALA A 9 -8.01 -23.16 -11.35
C ALA A 9 -7.44 -24.00 -10.19
N PRO A 10 -6.25 -24.59 -10.34
CA PRO A 10 -5.67 -25.45 -9.32
C PRO A 10 -5.46 -24.67 -8.02
N ALA A 11 -5.89 -25.25 -6.91
CA ALA A 11 -5.68 -24.70 -5.58
C ALA A 11 -4.18 -24.62 -5.30
N VAL A 12 -3.70 -23.44 -4.87
CA VAL A 12 -2.32 -23.23 -4.47
C VAL A 12 -2.06 -24.05 -3.19
N PRO A 13 -1.12 -25.02 -3.18
CA PRO A 13 -0.88 -25.84 -1.98
C PRO A 13 -0.08 -25.03 -0.96
N GLY A 14 -0.65 -24.77 0.23
CA GLY A 14 0.12 -24.23 1.37
C GLY A 14 -0.60 -23.26 2.30
N GLU A 15 -1.74 -22.68 1.91
CA GLU A 15 -2.53 -21.82 2.81
C GLU A 15 -3.60 -22.65 3.52
N ALA A 16 -3.52 -22.73 4.86
CA ALA A 16 -4.62 -23.25 5.66
C ALA A 16 -5.88 -22.43 5.33
N PRO A 17 -7.01 -23.08 5.00
CA PRO A 17 -8.20 -22.37 4.57
C PRO A 17 -8.67 -21.45 5.70
N ILE A 18 -8.76 -20.15 5.42
CA ILE A 18 -9.33 -19.18 6.35
C ILE A 18 -10.75 -19.66 6.70
N PRO A 19 -11.06 -19.91 7.99
CA PRO A 19 -12.38 -20.40 8.37
C PRO A 19 -13.43 -19.33 8.02
N LEU A 20 -14.37 -19.70 7.14
CA LEU A 20 -15.45 -18.82 6.74
C LEU A 20 -16.63 -18.95 7.69
N SER A 21 -17.28 -17.83 7.98
CA SER A 21 -18.61 -17.86 8.60
C SER A 21 -19.61 -18.57 7.69
N PRO A 22 -20.73 -19.11 8.22
CA PRO A 22 -21.76 -19.75 7.39
C PRO A 22 -22.25 -18.84 6.25
N VAL A 23 -22.44 -17.55 6.53
CA VAL A 23 -22.84 -16.55 5.53
C VAL A 23 -21.76 -16.38 4.45
N ALA A 24 -20.49 -16.29 4.84
CA ALA A 24 -19.39 -16.15 3.89
C ALA A 24 -19.20 -17.41 3.04
N ALA A 25 -19.45 -18.60 3.59
CA ALA A 25 -19.40 -19.87 2.85
C ALA A 25 -20.46 -19.93 1.74
N GLU A 26 -21.69 -19.49 2.03
CA GLU A 26 -22.76 -19.41 1.01
C GLU A 26 -22.43 -18.40 -0.10
N ILE A 27 -21.89 -17.23 0.26
CA ILE A 27 -21.41 -16.24 -0.70
C ILE A 27 -20.29 -16.83 -1.57
N GLN A 28 -19.32 -17.52 -0.97
CA GLN A 28 -18.22 -18.15 -1.70
C GLN A 28 -18.74 -19.21 -2.67
N LYS A 29 -19.68 -20.05 -2.25
CA LYS A 29 -20.32 -21.06 -3.11
C LYS A 29 -21.01 -20.41 -4.30
N HIS A 30 -21.73 -19.31 -4.09
CA HIS A 30 -22.34 -18.54 -5.18
C HIS A 30 -21.30 -17.92 -6.13
N LEU A 31 -20.25 -17.31 -5.59
CA LEU A 31 -19.16 -16.69 -6.36
C LEU A 31 -18.26 -17.70 -7.09
N ARG A 32 -18.36 -19.00 -6.79
CA ARG A 32 -17.65 -20.06 -7.53
C ARG A 32 -18.44 -20.61 -8.72
N GLN A 33 -19.72 -20.27 -8.85
CA GLN A 33 -20.52 -20.68 -10.00
C GLN A 33 -20.02 -20.03 -11.30
N PRO A 34 -20.10 -20.70 -12.46
CA PRO A 34 -19.83 -20.09 -13.77
C PRO A 34 -20.65 -18.79 -13.96
N LEU A 35 -20.11 -17.80 -14.66
CA LEU A 35 -20.80 -16.51 -14.87
C LEU A 35 -22.18 -16.68 -15.50
N THR A 36 -22.35 -17.68 -16.38
CA THR A 36 -23.62 -18.04 -17.02
C THR A 36 -24.67 -18.62 -16.06
N ALA A 37 -24.25 -19.20 -14.93
CA ALA A 37 -25.11 -19.77 -13.92
C ALA A 37 -25.53 -18.76 -12.84
N ARG A 38 -24.91 -17.56 -12.82
CA ARG A 38 -25.29 -16.49 -11.89
C ARG A 38 -26.44 -15.69 -12.46
N LYS A 39 -27.30 -15.18 -11.58
CA LYS A 39 -28.38 -14.27 -11.99
C LYS A 39 -27.75 -13.00 -12.60
N PRO A 40 -28.06 -12.65 -13.86
CA PRO A 40 -27.58 -11.41 -14.44
C PRO A 40 -28.18 -10.22 -13.71
N VAL A 41 -27.33 -9.31 -13.24
CA VAL A 41 -27.73 -8.07 -12.56
C VAL A 41 -27.23 -6.90 -13.40
N GLY A 42 -28.16 -6.05 -13.85
CA GLY A 42 -27.84 -4.82 -14.57
C GLY A 42 -27.52 -3.65 -13.63
N TYR A 43 -26.95 -2.58 -14.19
CA TYR A 43 -26.72 -1.34 -13.45
C TYR A 43 -28.05 -0.67 -13.07
N ASN A 44 -28.16 -0.21 -11.82
CA ASN A 44 -29.24 0.69 -11.41
C ASN A 44 -28.97 2.09 -11.98
N ARG A 45 -29.41 2.33 -13.22
CA ARG A 45 -29.22 3.62 -13.91
C ARG A 45 -29.95 4.77 -13.23
N ALA A 46 -31.10 4.50 -12.58
CA ALA A 46 -31.86 5.52 -11.89
C ALA A 46 -31.05 6.10 -10.73
N PHE A 47 -30.42 5.24 -9.93
CA PHE A 47 -29.50 5.66 -8.87
C PHE A 47 -28.34 6.49 -9.41
N LEU A 48 -27.67 6.05 -10.48
CA LEU A 48 -26.55 6.80 -11.05
C LEU A 48 -26.96 8.19 -11.57
N LYS A 49 -28.17 8.31 -12.11
CA LYS A 49 -28.71 9.59 -12.61
C LYS A 49 -29.11 10.54 -11.48
N SER A 50 -29.61 10.02 -10.36
CA SER A 50 -30.04 10.82 -9.21
C SER A 50 -28.95 10.99 -8.14
N TYR A 51 -27.81 10.33 -8.30
CA TYR A 51 -26.72 10.39 -7.34
C TYR A 51 -26.15 11.81 -7.26
N ARG A 52 -26.25 12.39 -6.07
CA ARG A 52 -25.58 13.63 -5.67
C ARG A 52 -24.46 13.28 -4.70
N PRO A 53 -23.18 13.62 -5.01
CA PRO A 53 -22.06 13.41 -4.10
C PRO A 53 -22.35 14.04 -2.74
N ASN A 54 -21.97 13.36 -1.66
CA ASN A 54 -22.14 13.77 -0.26
C ASN A 54 -23.59 13.91 0.26
N ASP A 55 -24.60 13.97 -0.63
CA ASP A 55 -26.01 14.04 -0.24
C ASP A 55 -26.68 12.66 -0.30
N SER A 56 -26.48 11.95 -1.41
CA SER A 56 -27.05 10.62 -1.64
C SER A 56 -26.06 9.53 -1.26
N SER A 57 -26.55 8.32 -0.96
CA SER A 57 -25.71 7.20 -0.53
C SER A 57 -26.16 5.90 -1.18
N TYR A 58 -25.20 5.13 -1.67
CA TYR A 58 -25.45 3.77 -2.18
C TYR A 58 -25.75 2.79 -1.03
N LEU A 59 -25.02 2.96 0.08
CA LEU A 59 -25.15 2.13 1.27
C LEU A 59 -26.20 2.68 2.22
N SER A 60 -26.92 1.77 2.87
CA SER A 60 -27.86 2.09 3.94
C SER A 60 -27.17 2.80 5.10
N ARG A 61 -27.98 3.43 5.96
CA ARG A 61 -27.47 4.09 7.17
C ARG A 61 -26.76 3.10 8.10
N ALA A 62 -27.28 1.88 8.22
CA ALA A 62 -26.72 0.83 9.07
C ALA A 62 -25.34 0.38 8.55
N GLU A 63 -25.22 0.11 7.25
CA GLU A 63 -23.95 -0.29 6.63
C GLU A 63 -22.89 0.81 6.77
N ARG A 64 -23.26 2.08 6.53
CA ARG A 64 -22.34 3.21 6.72
C ARG A 64 -21.89 3.34 8.17
N ALA A 65 -22.79 3.15 9.13
CA ALA A 65 -22.43 3.18 10.54
C ALA A 65 -21.47 2.05 10.90
N HIS A 66 -21.72 0.83 10.41
CA HIS A 66 -20.85 -0.32 10.61
C HIS A 66 -19.47 -0.14 9.97
N LEU A 67 -19.42 0.28 8.70
CA LEU A 67 -18.15 0.54 8.02
C LEU A 67 -17.35 1.66 8.68
N ARG A 68 -18.02 2.69 9.21
CA ARG A 68 -17.36 3.74 9.99
C ARG A 68 -16.76 3.19 11.28
N ASP A 69 -17.44 2.29 11.96
CA ASP A 69 -16.95 1.64 13.19
C ASP A 69 -15.71 0.78 12.91
N VAL A 70 -15.80 -0.11 11.91
CA VAL A 70 -14.69 -0.98 11.50
C VAL A 70 -13.52 -0.19 10.91
N GLY A 71 -13.79 0.89 10.18
CA GLY A 71 -12.79 1.70 9.50
C GLY A 71 -12.16 2.80 10.36
N ARG A 72 -12.62 3.00 11.60
CA ARG A 72 -12.08 4.06 12.46
C ARG A 72 -10.71 3.64 13.00
N PRO A 73 -9.61 4.35 12.66
CA PRO A 73 -8.32 4.05 13.25
C PRO A 73 -8.37 4.32 14.76
N ALA A 74 -7.65 3.50 15.54
CA ALA A 74 -7.55 3.67 17.00
C ALA A 74 -6.96 5.04 17.42
N THR A 75 -6.28 5.73 16.50
CA THR A 75 -5.65 7.04 16.68
C THR A 75 -6.58 8.25 16.55
N GLY A 76 -7.90 8.04 16.45
CA GLY A 76 -8.90 9.11 16.44
C GLY A 76 -9.06 9.82 15.09
N ASP A 77 -9.81 10.92 15.05
CA ASP A 77 -10.01 11.73 13.84
C ASP A 77 -8.68 12.40 13.46
N GLN A 78 -8.12 11.96 12.33
CA GLN A 78 -6.96 12.57 11.71
C GLN A 78 -7.39 13.20 10.39
N PRO A 79 -6.76 14.32 9.97
CA PRO A 79 -6.98 14.85 8.63
C PRO A 79 -6.81 13.76 7.58
N ALA A 80 -7.66 13.79 6.54
CA ALA A 80 -7.59 12.81 5.46
C ALA A 80 -6.16 12.73 4.92
N GLY A 81 -5.63 11.50 4.82
CA GLY A 81 -4.27 11.25 4.34
C GLY A 81 -3.17 11.20 5.41
N THR A 82 -3.40 11.62 6.66
CA THR A 82 -2.38 11.50 7.73
C THR A 82 -2.06 10.04 8.04
N TYR A 83 -3.08 9.20 8.19
CA TYR A 83 -2.91 7.77 8.40
C TYR A 83 -2.19 7.10 7.21
N ALA A 84 -2.55 7.47 5.99
CA ALA A 84 -1.88 6.99 4.79
C ALA A 84 -0.39 7.41 4.75
N LYS A 85 -0.08 8.65 5.12
CA LYS A 85 1.29 9.15 5.24
C LYS A 85 2.10 8.38 6.29
N GLN A 86 1.50 8.05 7.44
CA GLN A 86 2.16 7.27 8.49
C GLN A 86 2.48 5.84 8.03
N ILE A 87 1.52 5.16 7.41
CA ILE A 87 1.74 3.81 6.83
C ILE A 87 2.83 3.88 5.76
N LEU A 88 2.74 4.86 4.86
CA LEU A 88 3.73 5.05 3.80
C LEU A 88 5.12 5.30 4.37
N ASN A 89 5.26 6.12 5.42
CA ASN A 89 6.56 6.37 6.04
C ASN A 89 7.16 5.10 6.63
N ARG A 90 6.36 4.28 7.30
CA ARG A 90 6.81 2.97 7.82
C ARG A 90 7.28 2.05 6.69
N LEU A 91 6.49 1.94 5.62
CA LEU A 91 6.85 1.14 4.45
C LEU A 91 8.14 1.64 3.79
N LEU A 92 8.33 2.96 3.69
CA LEU A 92 9.55 3.55 3.15
C LEU A 92 10.77 3.22 4.01
N ILE A 93 10.66 3.29 5.33
CA ILE A 93 11.74 2.89 6.25
C ILE A 93 12.08 1.41 6.06
N ASP A 94 11.07 0.55 6.12
CA ASP A 94 11.26 -0.90 6.05
C ASP A 94 11.87 -1.31 4.70
N LEU A 95 11.39 -0.76 3.59
CA LEU A 95 11.89 -1.08 2.26
C LEU A 95 13.31 -0.55 2.04
N SER A 96 13.60 0.68 2.49
CA SER A 96 14.94 1.26 2.36
C SER A 96 15.96 0.44 3.13
N TRP A 97 15.64 0.08 4.37
CA TRP A 97 16.52 -0.76 5.19
C TRP A 97 16.72 -2.15 4.58
N ASN A 98 15.65 -2.87 4.24
CA ASN A 98 15.76 -4.23 3.69
C ASN A 98 16.56 -4.25 2.38
N SER A 99 16.30 -3.29 1.50
CA SER A 99 16.98 -3.23 0.20
C SER A 99 18.47 -2.91 0.36
N SER A 100 18.84 -1.96 1.21
CA SER A 100 20.27 -1.67 1.46
C SER A 100 20.98 -2.81 2.19
N ARG A 101 20.29 -3.51 3.09
CA ARG A 101 20.86 -4.66 3.79
C ARG A 101 21.20 -5.81 2.84
N LEU A 102 20.39 -6.04 1.81
CA LEU A 102 20.69 -7.02 0.76
C LEU A 102 21.96 -6.65 -0.04
N GLU A 103 22.31 -5.36 -0.08
CA GLU A 103 23.53 -4.84 -0.70
C GLU A 103 24.72 -4.74 0.28
N GLY A 104 24.56 -5.25 1.51
CA GLY A 104 25.64 -5.32 2.51
C GLY A 104 25.71 -4.15 3.50
N ASN A 105 24.74 -3.25 3.49
CA ASN A 105 24.72 -2.08 4.38
C ASN A 105 24.66 -2.47 5.86
N THR A 106 25.37 -1.72 6.71
CA THR A 106 25.51 -2.04 8.13
C THR A 106 24.53 -1.32 9.07
N TYR A 107 23.63 -0.47 8.55
CA TYR A 107 22.64 0.24 9.36
C TYR A 107 21.64 -0.72 10.01
N SER A 108 21.35 -0.48 11.29
CA SER A 108 20.21 -1.11 11.92
C SER A 108 18.89 -0.49 11.44
N LEU A 109 17.77 -1.18 11.66
CA LEU A 109 16.45 -0.62 11.38
C LEU A 109 16.19 0.67 12.19
N LEU A 110 16.66 0.71 13.45
CA LEU A 110 16.52 1.89 14.30
C LEU A 110 17.35 3.07 13.79
N ASP A 111 18.58 2.82 13.34
CA ASP A 111 19.45 3.84 12.77
C ASP A 111 18.90 4.36 11.44
N THR A 112 18.34 3.46 10.61
CA THR A 112 17.64 3.83 9.37
C THR A 112 16.46 4.72 9.68
N LYS A 113 15.65 4.36 10.68
CA LYS A 113 14.52 5.18 11.12
C LYS A 113 14.98 6.56 11.57
N ARG A 114 16.01 6.65 12.41
CA ARG A 114 16.56 7.95 12.86
C ARG A 114 17.08 8.80 11.70
N LEU A 115 17.79 8.17 10.76
CA LEU A 115 18.28 8.85 9.57
C LEU A 115 17.14 9.37 8.68
N ILE A 116 16.07 8.60 8.51
CA ILE A 116 14.95 8.98 7.63
C ILE A 116 14.00 10.00 8.28
N ASP A 117 13.69 9.83 9.56
CA ASP A 117 12.73 10.67 10.29
C ASP A 117 13.39 11.98 10.79
N PHE A 118 14.66 11.93 11.22
CA PHE A 118 15.34 13.06 11.88
C PHE A 118 16.61 13.54 11.16
N GLY A 119 17.08 12.84 10.12
CA GLY A 119 18.33 13.19 9.43
C GLY A 119 19.59 12.85 10.23
N GLU A 120 19.46 12.08 11.32
CA GLU A 120 20.55 11.74 12.22
C GLU A 120 21.36 10.56 11.69
N LYS A 121 22.64 10.79 11.40
CA LYS A 121 23.57 9.71 11.04
C LYS A 121 23.97 8.95 12.30
N ALA A 122 24.04 7.63 12.21
CA ALA A 122 24.48 6.81 13.34
C ALA A 122 25.98 7.04 13.60
N PRO A 123 26.39 7.26 14.87
CA PRO A 123 27.79 7.48 15.22
C PRO A 123 28.63 6.25 14.89
N GLY A 124 29.82 6.47 14.32
CA GLY A 124 30.73 5.39 13.93
C GLY A 124 30.31 4.61 12.67
N LYS A 125 29.25 5.03 11.96
CA LYS A 125 28.86 4.44 10.67
C LYS A 125 29.47 5.18 9.49
N GLU A 126 29.77 4.45 8.43
CA GLU A 126 30.30 5.02 7.20
C GLU A 126 29.30 5.96 6.54
N GLN A 127 29.82 7.03 5.91
CA GLN A 127 28.98 7.97 5.17
C GLN A 127 28.35 7.31 3.94
N LEU A 128 29.02 6.34 3.32
CA LEU A 128 28.54 5.59 2.17
C LEU A 128 27.28 4.78 2.53
N ASP A 129 27.29 4.13 3.69
CA ASP A 129 26.12 3.39 4.19
C ASP A 129 24.91 4.30 4.39
N ALA A 130 25.11 5.49 4.99
CA ALA A 130 24.04 6.47 5.15
C ALA A 130 23.48 6.93 3.80
N GLN A 131 24.37 7.21 2.85
CA GLN A 131 23.99 7.67 1.51
C GLN A 131 23.22 6.60 0.74
N MET A 132 23.62 5.33 0.87
CA MET A 132 22.93 4.20 0.27
C MET A 132 21.48 4.14 0.77
N ILE A 133 21.25 4.18 2.08
CA ILE A 133 19.89 4.20 2.66
C ILE A 133 19.03 5.34 2.07
N LEU A 134 19.59 6.54 1.95
CA LEU A 134 18.88 7.70 1.37
C LEU A 134 18.59 7.51 -0.13
N ASN A 135 19.48 6.86 -0.88
CA ASN A 135 19.26 6.52 -2.28
C ASN A 135 18.09 5.52 -2.43
N HIS A 136 18.04 4.47 -1.60
CA HIS A 136 16.93 3.52 -1.60
C HIS A 136 15.60 4.16 -1.21
N LYS A 137 15.59 5.05 -0.21
CA LYS A 137 14.40 5.84 0.15
C LYS A 137 13.90 6.64 -1.05
N THR A 138 14.81 7.32 -1.75
CA THR A 138 14.46 8.18 -2.90
C THR A 138 13.89 7.36 -4.04
N ARG A 139 14.51 6.23 -4.36
CA ARG A 139 14.04 5.30 -5.40
C ARG A 139 12.66 4.72 -5.07
N SER A 140 12.46 4.29 -3.83
CA SER A 140 11.17 3.77 -3.34
C SER A 140 10.07 4.85 -3.35
N SER A 141 10.42 6.08 -2.95
CA SER A 141 9.51 7.22 -2.99
C SER A 141 9.12 7.63 -4.41
N PHE A 142 10.04 7.49 -5.38
CA PHE A 142 9.80 7.79 -6.79
C PHE A 142 8.75 6.85 -7.41
N CYS A 143 8.87 5.53 -7.16
CA CYS A 143 7.86 4.56 -7.65
C CYS A 143 6.44 4.86 -7.12
N HIS A 144 6.31 5.33 -5.88
CA HIS A 144 5.00 5.63 -5.30
C HIS A 144 4.33 6.89 -5.90
N ARG A 145 5.10 7.94 -6.22
CA ARG A 145 4.51 9.22 -6.66
C ARG A 145 3.96 9.19 -8.09
N GLY A 146 4.16 8.09 -8.83
CA GLY A 146 3.96 8.04 -10.27
C GLY A 146 5.01 8.88 -10.98
N GLY A 147 5.60 8.38 -12.07
CA GLY A 147 6.70 9.04 -12.81
C GLY A 147 6.35 10.36 -13.50
N GLY A 148 5.78 11.32 -12.78
CA GLY A 148 5.54 12.70 -13.23
C GLY A 148 6.78 13.54 -12.99
N HIS A 149 7.42 13.97 -14.08
CA HIS A 149 8.59 14.84 -14.09
C HIS A 149 8.44 16.08 -13.20
N ARG A 150 9.30 16.17 -12.17
CA ARG A 150 9.98 17.41 -11.80
C ARG A 150 11.25 17.06 -11.01
N LEU A 151 12.35 16.83 -11.74
CA LEU A 151 13.70 16.97 -11.19
C LEU A 151 13.88 18.47 -10.89
N GLN A 152 13.54 18.90 -9.68
CA GLN A 152 14.06 20.14 -9.15
C GLN A 152 15.44 19.84 -8.57
N SER A 153 16.43 20.36 -9.30
CA SER A 153 17.81 20.61 -8.93
C SER A 153 18.02 20.80 -7.43
N LEU A 154 18.62 19.80 -6.77
CA LEU A 154 19.39 19.95 -5.54
C LEU A 154 20.50 18.89 -5.54
N TYR A 155 21.54 19.11 -6.33
CA TYR A 155 22.93 18.78 -5.94
C TYR A 155 23.88 19.61 -6.79
N HIS A 156 24.43 20.65 -6.18
CA HIS A 156 25.52 21.46 -6.71
C HIS A 156 26.83 20.77 -6.30
N PRO A 157 27.78 20.52 -7.22
CA PRO A 157 29.07 19.95 -6.85
C PRO A 157 29.95 21.08 -6.31
N GLN A 158 30.38 20.98 -5.06
CA GLN A 158 31.58 21.69 -4.61
C GLN A 158 32.65 20.65 -4.38
N SER A 159 33.30 20.26 -5.47
CA SER A 159 34.69 19.83 -5.42
C SER A 159 35.50 21.06 -5.01
N SER A 160 36.15 20.98 -3.85
CA SER A 160 37.40 21.70 -3.62
C SER A 160 38.29 20.78 -2.80
N ILE A 161 39.02 19.96 -3.56
CA ILE A 161 40.35 19.50 -3.22
C ILE A 161 41.19 20.77 -3.01
N ALA A 162 41.59 21.03 -1.77
CA ALA A 162 42.74 21.86 -1.49
C ALA A 162 43.91 20.91 -1.25
N LEU A 163 44.78 20.82 -2.25
CA LEU A 163 46.10 20.24 -2.17
C LEU A 163 46.99 21.27 -1.46
N LEU A 164 47.38 20.99 -0.21
CA LEU A 164 48.66 21.28 0.45
C LEU A 164 48.64 20.63 1.84
#